data_AF-A0A2E6NNZ7-F1
#
_entry.id   AF-A0A2E6NNZ7-F1
#
_cell.length_a   1.000
_cell.length_b   1.000
_cell.length_c   1.000
_cell.angle_alpha   90.00
_cell.angle_beta   90.00
_cell.angle_gamma   90.00
#
_symmetry.space_group_name_H-M   'P 1'
#
loop_
_entity.id
_entity.type
_entity.pdbx_description
1 polymer ?
#
loop_
_entity_poly.entity_id
_entity_poly.type
_entity_poly.pdbx_seq_one_letter_code
_entity_poly.pdbx_strand_id
1 'polypeptide(L)'
;GNWGLAIILLTVLVKLCLHPITRKNQRGMMRMGKVMGKIKPEMDALQEKYGQDRMKYSQEVQKLWKKHDVNPGKQMLGCLVIFLQMPIWIGIIWSLDYSIGLRQASFLYIEDLTKPDMLFPLPFRIPFLGDQFNLLPVLYVVLTMVNQKMQPRSKDPQAATQQKMMGYMMILFGVIFYTFAAGFMLYIMTSAALGIAESKIIKAQLAREDLETGGDGADAALAAPAPLYTKKKSPEKSVVPSSAKKKKRRR
;
A
#
# COMPACT_ATOMS: atom_id res chain seq x y z
N GLY A 1 23.62 -22.02 7.57
CA GLY A 1 22.46 -21.90 6.67
C GLY A 1 22.56 -20.60 5.88
N ASN A 2 21.82 -20.44 4.79
CA ASN A 2 21.87 -19.22 3.98
C ASN A 2 20.97 -18.13 4.60
N TRP A 3 21.58 -17.12 5.20
CA TRP A 3 20.89 -16.04 5.90
C TRP A 3 20.12 -15.10 4.96
N GLY A 4 20.59 -14.88 3.74
CA GLY A 4 19.85 -14.06 2.77
C GLY A 4 18.53 -14.70 2.36
N LEU A 5 18.52 -16.03 2.15
CA LEU A 5 17.27 -16.77 1.94
C LEU A 5 16.35 -16.71 3.16
N ALA A 6 16.90 -16.76 4.38
CA ALA A 6 16.12 -16.62 5.60
C ALA A 6 15.43 -15.25 5.68
N ILE A 7 16.12 -14.16 5.30
CA ILE A 7 15.53 -12.81 5.22
C ILE A 7 14.40 -12.76 4.19
N ILE A 8 14.59 -13.35 3.00
CA ILE A 8 13.56 -13.41 1.97
C ILE A 8 12.33 -14.18 2.47
N LEU A 9 12.53 -15.35 3.07
CA LEU A 9 11.45 -16.17 3.62
C LEU A 9 10.71 -15.45 4.76
N LEU A 10 11.43 -14.79 5.67
CA LEU A 10 10.85 -13.94 6.70
C LEU A 10 9.98 -12.84 6.08
N THR A 11 10.45 -12.20 5.02
CA THR A 11 9.71 -11.16 4.30
C THR A 11 8.39 -11.71 3.75
N VAL A 12 8.43 -12.89 3.11
CA VAL A 12 7.25 -13.56 2.58
C VAL A 12 6.25 -13.88 3.69
N LEU A 13 6.71 -14.42 4.82
CA LEU A 13 5.86 -14.74 5.97
C LEU A 13 5.18 -13.50 6.56
N VAL A 14 5.94 -12.42 6.78
CA VAL A 14 5.41 -11.15 7.27
C VAL A 14 4.37 -10.58 6.30
N LYS A 15 4.67 -10.61 5.00
CA LYS A 15 3.73 -10.19 3.94
C LYS A 15 2.47 -11.02 3.93
N LEU A 16 2.55 -12.32 4.13
CA LEU A 16 1.39 -13.21 4.20
C LEU A 16 0.51 -12.89 5.42
N CYS A 17 1.10 -12.65 6.59
CA CYS A 17 0.37 -12.23 7.79
C CYS A 17 -0.34 -10.89 7.58
N LEU A 18 0.32 -9.94 6.91
CA LEU A 18 -0.21 -8.61 6.63
C LEU A 18 -1.04 -8.53 5.35
N HIS A 19 -1.12 -9.61 4.58
CA HIS A 19 -1.80 -9.68 3.29
C HIS A 19 -3.26 -9.20 3.34
N PRO A 20 -4.12 -9.64 4.29
CA PRO A 20 -5.52 -9.21 4.29
C PRO A 20 -5.67 -7.70 4.54
N ILE A 21 -4.79 -7.10 5.34
CA ILE A 21 -4.80 -5.67 5.65
C ILE A 21 -4.31 -4.87 4.44
N THR A 22 -3.14 -5.24 3.92
CA THR A 22 -2.50 -4.56 2.78
C THR A 22 -3.36 -4.65 1.51
N ARG A 23 -3.99 -5.80 1.25
CA ARG A 23 -4.91 -5.99 0.11
C ARG A 23 -6.16 -5.12 0.21
N LYS A 24 -6.77 -5.01 1.39
CA LYS A 24 -7.92 -4.11 1.63
C LYS A 24 -7.52 -2.65 1.39
N ASN A 25 -6.37 -2.22 1.92
CA ASN A 25 -5.87 -0.86 1.75
C ASN A 25 -5.58 -0.54 0.28
N GLN A 26 -4.87 -1.42 -0.43
CA GLN A 26 -4.54 -1.22 -1.85
C GLN A 26 -5.78 -1.18 -2.74
N ARG A 27 -6.75 -2.08 -2.52
CA ARG A 27 -8.04 -2.04 -3.23
C ARG A 27 -8.79 -0.73 -2.99
N GLY A 28 -8.86 -0.29 -1.74
CA GLY A 28 -9.50 0.99 -1.37
C GLY A 28 -8.84 2.18 -2.05
N MET A 29 -7.51 2.25 -2.04
CA MET A 29 -6.75 3.31 -2.69
C MET A 29 -6.98 3.37 -4.20
N MET A 30 -7.00 2.22 -4.87
CA MET A 30 -7.20 2.13 -6.32
C MET A 30 -8.62 2.51 -6.74
N ARG A 31 -9.64 2.07 -5.98
CA ARG A 31 -11.04 2.45 -6.22
C ARG A 31 -11.24 3.94 -5.99
N MET A 32 -10.69 4.49 -4.89
CA MET A 32 -10.78 5.92 -4.60
C MET A 32 -10.11 6.78 -5.69
N GLY A 33 -8.98 6.32 -6.22
CA GLY A 33 -8.32 6.97 -7.35
C GLY A 33 -9.20 7.04 -8.61
N LYS A 34 -10.03 6.02 -8.86
CA LYS A 34 -10.99 6.03 -9.97
C LYS A 34 -12.14 7.00 -9.73
N VAL A 35 -12.73 6.97 -8.54
CA VAL A 35 -13.81 7.90 -8.15
C VAL A 35 -13.34 9.35 -8.27
N MET A 36 -12.14 9.68 -7.79
CA MET A 36 -11.58 11.01 -7.97
C MET A 36 -11.31 11.36 -9.44
N GLY A 37 -11.00 10.37 -10.28
CA GLY A 37 -10.93 10.55 -11.73
C GLY A 37 -12.29 10.90 -12.35
N LYS A 38 -13.39 10.30 -11.86
CA LYS A 38 -14.77 10.56 -12.32
C LYS A 38 -15.31 11.92 -11.86
N ILE A 39 -14.99 12.34 -10.63
CA ILE A 39 -15.45 13.61 -10.05
C ILE A 39 -14.64 14.80 -10.57
N LYS A 40 -13.46 14.57 -11.15
CA LYS A 40 -12.58 15.61 -11.69
C LYS A 40 -13.28 16.71 -12.52
N PRO A 41 -14.11 16.41 -13.54
CA PRO A 41 -14.81 17.46 -14.31
C PRO A 41 -15.71 18.35 -13.45
N GLU A 42 -16.36 17.79 -12.42
CA GLU A 42 -17.17 18.58 -11.47
C GLU A 42 -16.29 19.49 -10.61
N MET A 43 -15.10 19.03 -10.22
CA MET A 43 -14.10 19.85 -9.52
C MET A 43 -13.58 21.00 -10.39
N ASP A 44 -13.28 20.74 -11.67
CA ASP A 44 -12.81 21.75 -12.60
C ASP A 44 -13.89 22.84 -12.82
N ALA A 45 -15.16 22.44 -12.95
CA ALA A 45 -16.29 23.39 -13.05
C ALA A 45 -16.49 24.24 -11.77
N LEU A 46 -16.23 23.67 -10.60
CA LEU A 46 -16.23 24.41 -9.32
C LEU A 46 -15.08 25.42 -9.25
N GLN A 47 -13.93 25.07 -9.81
CA GLN A 47 -12.77 25.94 -9.84
C GLN A 47 -12.98 27.12 -10.79
N GLU A 48 -13.66 26.93 -11.92
CA GLU A 48 -14.09 28.04 -12.80
C GLU A 48 -15.08 28.98 -12.12
N LYS A 49 -16.04 28.44 -11.37
CA LYS A 49 -17.10 29.24 -10.70
C LYS A 49 -16.61 29.98 -9.46
N TYR A 50 -15.75 29.36 -8.65
CA TYR A 50 -15.39 29.86 -7.32
C TYR A 50 -13.88 30.04 -7.13
N GLY A 51 -13.06 29.96 -8.18
CA GLY A 51 -11.60 30.05 -8.08
C GLY A 51 -11.07 31.34 -7.44
N GLN A 52 -11.81 32.45 -7.57
CA GLN A 52 -11.51 33.74 -6.94
C GLN A 52 -11.82 33.76 -5.42
N ASP A 53 -12.75 32.93 -4.94
CA ASP A 53 -13.16 32.85 -3.54
C ASP A 53 -12.73 31.49 -2.96
N ARG A 54 -11.49 31.44 -2.46
CA ARG A 54 -10.86 30.23 -1.90
C ARG A 54 -11.68 29.60 -0.78
N MET A 55 -12.41 30.41 -0.01
CA MET A 55 -13.25 29.92 1.08
C MET A 55 -14.49 29.20 0.54
N LYS A 56 -15.21 29.80 -0.42
CA LYS A 56 -16.36 29.14 -1.06
C LYS A 56 -15.95 27.91 -1.87
N TYR A 57 -14.83 27.98 -2.59
CA TYR A 57 -14.30 26.84 -3.33
C TYR A 57 -14.03 25.64 -2.39
N SER A 58 -13.35 25.87 -1.27
CA SER A 58 -13.08 24.80 -0.29
C SER A 58 -14.37 24.17 0.28
N GLN A 59 -15.38 24.99 0.56
CA GLN A 59 -16.68 24.50 1.06
C GLN A 59 -17.43 23.67 0.02
N GLU A 60 -17.49 24.12 -1.23
CA GLU A 60 -18.19 23.39 -2.29
C GLU A 60 -17.46 22.10 -2.70
N VAL A 61 -16.12 22.09 -2.70
CA VAL A 61 -15.32 20.87 -2.88
C VAL A 61 -15.60 19.85 -1.78
N GLN A 62 -15.72 20.28 -0.52
CA GLN A 62 -16.08 19.37 0.58
C GLN A 62 -17.51 18.82 0.43
N LYS A 63 -18.47 19.65 -0.01
CA LYS A 63 -19.83 19.19 -0.31
C LYS A 63 -19.83 18.17 -1.45
N LEU A 64 -19.05 18.40 -2.49
CA LEU A 64 -18.88 17.48 -3.61
C LEU A 64 -18.32 16.12 -3.16
N TRP A 65 -17.26 16.13 -2.36
CA TRP A 65 -16.70 14.89 -1.80
C TRP A 65 -17.70 14.12 -0.96
N LYS A 66 -18.52 14.82 -0.15
CA LYS A 66 -19.61 14.19 0.62
C LYS A 66 -20.71 13.61 -0.28
N LYS A 67 -21.07 14.29 -1.38
CA LYS A 67 -22.07 13.81 -2.34
C LYS A 67 -21.64 12.49 -2.99
N HIS A 68 -20.35 12.34 -3.27
CA HIS A 68 -19.78 11.14 -3.89
C HIS A 68 -19.18 10.16 -2.87
N ASP A 69 -19.49 10.30 -1.57
CA ASP A 69 -18.99 9.50 -0.43
C ASP A 69 -17.46 9.28 -0.40
N VAL A 70 -16.73 10.29 -0.89
CA VAL A 70 -15.28 10.32 -0.82
C VAL A 70 -14.86 10.71 0.60
N ASN A 71 -14.55 9.69 1.39
CA ASN A 71 -14.10 9.88 2.76
C ASN A 71 -12.59 10.16 2.81
N PRO A 72 -12.14 11.37 3.21
CA PRO A 72 -10.71 11.69 3.32
C PRO A 72 -9.98 10.83 4.37
N GLY A 73 -10.70 10.32 5.38
CA GLY A 73 -10.16 9.36 6.35
C GLY A 73 -9.72 8.03 5.72
N LYS A 74 -10.35 7.58 4.62
CA LYS A 74 -9.93 6.38 3.90
C LYS A 74 -8.58 6.58 3.17
N GLN A 75 -8.18 7.83 2.88
CA GLN A 75 -6.85 8.14 2.32
C GLN A 75 -5.75 8.13 3.40
N MET A 76 -6.07 8.47 4.66
CA MET A 76 -5.15 8.31 5.79
C MET A 76 -4.83 6.84 6.11
N LEU A 77 -5.70 5.88 5.74
CA LEU A 77 -5.32 4.46 5.79
C LEU A 77 -4.09 4.14 4.93
N GLY A 78 -3.79 4.97 3.92
CA GLY A 78 -2.56 4.91 3.14
C GLY A 78 -1.30 5.12 3.99
N CYS A 79 -1.29 6.12 4.86
CA CYS A 79 -0.16 6.35 5.77
C CYS A 79 -0.16 5.38 6.97
N LEU A 80 -1.31 4.79 7.32
CA LEU A 80 -1.38 3.75 8.36
C LEU A 80 -0.50 2.53 8.04
N VAL A 81 -0.37 2.15 6.76
CA VAL A 81 0.53 1.04 6.36
C VAL A 81 1.99 1.37 6.64
N ILE A 82 2.40 2.62 6.47
CA ILE A 82 3.76 3.06 6.81
C ILE A 82 3.99 2.93 8.31
N PHE A 83 3.02 3.35 9.14
CA PHE A 83 3.11 3.18 10.60
C PHE A 83 3.20 1.71 11.02
N LEU A 84 2.45 0.82 10.39
CA LEU A 84 2.54 -0.61 10.66
C LEU A 84 3.88 -1.22 10.22
N GLN A 85 4.52 -0.61 9.23
CA GLN A 85 5.79 -1.06 8.67
C GLN A 85 7.00 -0.63 9.53
N MET A 86 6.93 0.53 10.18
CA MET A 86 8.05 1.08 10.99
C MET A 86 8.55 0.11 12.08
N PRO A 87 7.70 -0.55 12.90
CA PRO A 87 8.17 -1.53 13.88
C PRO A 87 8.90 -2.72 13.25
N ILE A 88 8.48 -3.14 12.05
CA ILE A 88 9.08 -4.27 11.34
C ILE A 88 10.48 -3.89 10.85
N TRP A 89 10.65 -2.67 10.34
CA TRP A 89 11.97 -2.16 9.96
C TRP A 89 12.93 -2.09 11.14
N ILE A 90 12.49 -1.55 12.27
CA ILE A 90 13.28 -1.50 13.51
C ILE A 90 13.68 -2.91 13.95
N GLY A 91 12.73 -3.85 13.94
CA GLY A 91 13.00 -5.24 14.32
C GLY A 91 14.07 -5.91 13.45
N ILE A 92 14.08 -5.63 12.15
CA ILE A 92 15.09 -6.17 11.24
C ILE A 92 16.46 -5.53 11.47
N ILE A 93 16.52 -4.20 11.61
CA ILE A 93 17.78 -3.50 11.90
C ILE A 93 18.38 -4.01 13.20
N TRP A 94 17.59 -4.11 14.27
CA TRP A 94 18.05 -4.68 15.54
C TRP A 94 18.46 -6.15 15.41
N SER A 95 17.71 -6.95 14.64
CA SER A 95 18.09 -8.34 14.40
C SER A 95 19.44 -8.46 13.67
N LEU A 96 19.76 -7.54 12.76
CA LEU A 96 21.04 -7.51 12.04
C LEU A 96 22.19 -7.08 12.97
N ASP A 97 21.94 -6.12 13.86
CA ASP A 97 22.96 -5.62 14.80
C ASP A 97 23.29 -6.62 15.92
N TYR A 98 22.27 -7.26 16.51
CA TYR A 98 22.43 -8.14 17.68
C TYR A 98 22.73 -9.60 17.33
N SER A 99 22.35 -10.08 16.15
CA SER A 99 22.56 -11.48 15.80
C SER A 99 24.00 -11.75 15.40
N ILE A 100 24.72 -12.47 16.25
CA ILE A 100 26.10 -12.89 16.01
C ILE A 100 26.19 -13.76 14.76
N GLY A 101 25.16 -14.58 14.48
CA GLY A 101 25.15 -15.49 13.32
C GLY A 101 25.00 -14.79 11.97
N LEU A 102 24.52 -13.54 11.95
CA LEU A 102 24.35 -12.74 10.73
C LEU A 102 25.61 -11.96 10.34
N ARG A 103 26.56 -11.78 11.27
CA ARG A 103 27.83 -11.13 10.98
C ARG A 103 28.61 -11.92 9.94
N GLN A 104 29.12 -11.23 8.91
CA GLN A 104 29.86 -11.85 7.79
C GLN A 104 29.05 -12.90 7.03
N ALA A 105 27.73 -12.89 7.16
CA ALA A 105 26.88 -13.75 6.38
C ALA A 105 26.82 -13.21 4.95
N SER A 106 27.31 -14.00 4.00
CA SER A 106 27.27 -13.65 2.59
C SER A 106 25.97 -14.10 1.91
N PHE A 107 25.57 -13.36 0.88
CA PHE A 107 24.43 -13.70 0.03
C PHE A 107 24.61 -13.15 -1.39
N LEU A 108 24.58 -14.03 -2.39
CA LEU A 108 24.85 -13.67 -3.80
C LEU A 108 26.23 -13.01 -3.93
N TYR A 109 26.28 -11.73 -4.33
CA TYR A 109 27.50 -10.93 -4.45
C TYR A 109 27.83 -10.14 -3.18
N ILE A 110 26.94 -10.17 -2.17
CA ILE A 110 27.09 -9.43 -0.92
C ILE A 110 27.93 -10.28 0.04
N GLU A 111 29.02 -9.72 0.54
CA GLU A 111 29.94 -10.43 1.44
C GLU A 111 29.47 -10.40 2.90
N ASP A 112 28.77 -9.34 3.32
CA ASP A 112 28.30 -9.17 4.69
C ASP A 112 26.93 -8.47 4.72
N LEU A 113 25.90 -9.21 5.15
CA LEU A 113 24.52 -8.70 5.27
C LEU A 113 24.35 -7.61 6.35
N THR A 114 25.30 -7.48 7.29
CA THR A 114 25.22 -6.49 8.38
C THR A 114 25.82 -5.14 8.00
N LYS A 115 26.62 -5.09 6.93
CA LYS A 115 27.26 -3.88 6.42
C LYS A 115 26.48 -3.33 5.22
N PRO A 116 26.70 -2.07 4.84
CA PRO A 116 26.16 -1.54 3.58
C PRO A 116 26.55 -2.43 2.39
N ASP A 117 25.70 -2.44 1.37
CA ASP A 117 25.98 -3.16 0.13
C ASP A 117 27.22 -2.58 -0.56
N MET A 118 28.12 -3.41 -1.08
CA MET A 118 29.41 -2.97 -1.62
C MET A 118 29.73 -3.77 -2.89
N LEU A 119 29.29 -3.27 -4.04
CA LEU A 119 29.55 -3.97 -5.31
C LEU A 119 30.97 -3.73 -5.81
N PHE A 120 31.43 -2.48 -5.79
CA PHE A 120 32.81 -2.11 -6.13
C PHE A 120 33.21 -0.77 -5.50
N PRO A 121 34.50 -0.53 -5.22
CA PRO A 121 35.00 0.75 -4.75
C PRO A 121 35.00 1.79 -5.89
N LEU A 122 34.62 3.02 -5.56
CA LEU A 122 34.66 4.16 -6.46
C LEU A 122 36.03 4.85 -6.36
N PRO A 123 36.58 5.38 -7.48
CA PRO A 123 37.85 6.11 -7.47
C PRO A 123 37.77 7.49 -6.81
N PHE A 124 36.56 7.92 -6.40
CA PHE A 124 36.30 9.19 -5.73
C PHE A 124 35.28 8.99 -4.60
N ARG A 125 35.36 9.84 -3.58
CA ARG A 125 34.42 9.83 -2.45
C ARG A 125 33.26 10.79 -2.70
N ILE A 126 32.04 10.29 -2.63
CA ILE A 126 30.83 11.11 -2.69
C ILE A 126 30.50 11.57 -1.26
N PRO A 127 30.38 12.88 -1.00
CA PRO A 127 29.92 13.38 0.30
C PRO A 127 28.61 12.70 0.72
N PHE A 128 28.50 12.27 1.98
CA PHE A 128 27.37 11.55 2.58
C PHE A 128 27.11 10.11 2.09
N LEU A 129 27.54 9.74 0.87
CA LEU A 129 27.30 8.40 0.29
C LEU A 129 28.49 7.44 0.46
N GLY A 130 29.70 7.97 0.60
CA GLY A 130 30.91 7.16 0.77
C GLY A 130 31.70 6.97 -0.53
N ASP A 131 32.59 5.99 -0.50
CA ASP A 131 33.56 5.66 -1.57
C ASP A 131 33.22 4.33 -2.27
N GLN A 132 32.01 3.81 -2.08
CA GLN A 132 31.59 2.51 -2.58
C GLN A 132 30.29 2.62 -3.37
N PHE A 133 30.14 1.76 -4.37
CA PHE A 133 28.92 1.65 -5.16
C PHE A 133 27.98 0.59 -4.60
N ASN A 134 26.80 1.02 -4.15
CA ASN A 134 25.81 0.17 -3.49
C ASN A 134 24.69 -0.13 -4.49
N LEU A 135 24.58 -1.39 -4.92
CA LEU A 135 23.67 -1.78 -6.00
C LEU A 135 22.22 -1.90 -5.51
N LEU A 136 21.97 -2.48 -4.34
CA LEU A 136 20.61 -2.69 -3.81
C LEU A 136 19.79 -1.39 -3.64
N PRO A 137 20.31 -0.30 -3.04
CA PRO A 137 19.57 0.97 -2.95
C PRO A 137 19.20 1.54 -4.33
N VAL A 138 20.12 1.44 -5.29
CA VAL A 138 19.90 1.92 -6.66
C VAL A 138 18.80 1.12 -7.34
N LEU A 139 18.87 -0.22 -7.24
CA LEU A 139 17.82 -1.10 -7.77
C LEU A 139 16.46 -0.85 -7.11
N TYR A 140 16.42 -0.58 -5.80
CA TYR A 140 15.21 -0.20 -5.10
C TYR A 140 14.59 1.09 -5.65
N VAL A 141 15.39 2.14 -5.88
CA VAL A 141 14.92 3.39 -6.48
C VAL A 141 14.37 3.13 -7.88
N VAL A 142 15.11 2.41 -8.72
CA VAL A 142 14.65 2.07 -10.08
C VAL A 142 13.33 1.31 -10.03
N LEU A 143 13.23 0.29 -9.18
CA LEU A 143 12.03 -0.54 -9.03
C LEU A 143 10.81 0.29 -8.60
N THR A 144 10.98 1.15 -7.60
CA THR A 144 9.90 2.01 -7.10
C THR A 144 9.50 3.10 -8.09
N MET A 145 10.46 3.68 -8.82
CA MET A 145 10.18 4.63 -9.90
C MET A 145 9.42 3.99 -11.06
N VAL A 146 9.78 2.76 -11.45
CA VAL A 146 9.04 1.98 -12.45
C VAL A 146 7.61 1.75 -11.97
N ASN A 147 7.43 1.32 -10.72
CA ASN A 147 6.10 1.12 -10.13
C ASN A 147 5.27 2.42 -10.11
N GLN A 148 5.89 3.55 -9.77
CA GLN A 148 5.21 4.85 -9.78
C GLN A 148 4.77 5.27 -11.19
N LYS A 149 5.56 4.95 -12.23
CA LYS A 149 5.16 5.18 -13.63
C LYS A 149 3.99 4.28 -14.05
N MET A 150 3.81 3.11 -13.43
CA MET A 150 2.68 2.21 -13.72
C MET A 150 1.35 2.65 -13.08
N GLN A 151 1.42 3.58 -12.12
CA GLN A 151 0.24 4.17 -11.50
C GLN A 151 -0.36 5.26 -12.41
N PRO A 152 -1.70 5.40 -12.46
CA PRO A 152 -2.35 6.39 -13.29
C PRO A 152 -1.88 7.80 -12.90
N ARG A 153 -1.36 8.55 -13.87
CA ARG A 153 -0.95 9.95 -13.66
C ARG A 153 -2.17 10.85 -13.67
N SER A 154 -2.26 11.72 -12.66
CA SER A 154 -3.28 12.77 -12.69
C SER A 154 -2.86 13.84 -13.68
N LYS A 155 -3.80 14.32 -14.50
CA LYS A 155 -3.59 15.45 -15.43
C LYS A 155 -3.75 16.82 -14.76
N ASP A 156 -4.14 16.85 -13.49
CA ASP A 156 -4.26 18.11 -12.74
C ASP A 156 -2.87 18.62 -12.32
N PRO A 157 -2.53 19.90 -12.53
CA PRO A 157 -1.26 20.50 -12.08
C PRO A 157 -0.95 20.27 -10.60
N GLN A 158 -1.95 20.29 -9.71
CA GLN A 158 -1.73 20.12 -8.27
C GLN A 158 -1.42 18.66 -7.92
N ALA A 159 -2.23 17.73 -8.41
CA ALA A 159 -1.96 16.30 -8.26
C ALA A 159 -0.69 15.83 -9.00
N ALA A 160 -0.35 16.43 -10.15
CA ALA A 160 0.90 16.15 -10.86
C ALA A 160 2.11 16.64 -10.07
N THR A 161 2.00 17.78 -9.40
CA THR A 161 3.04 18.28 -8.48
C THR A 161 3.21 17.34 -7.28
N GLN A 162 2.12 16.84 -6.70
CA GLN A 162 2.17 15.84 -5.64
C GLN A 162 2.84 14.53 -6.10
N GLN A 163 2.52 14.05 -7.31
CA GLN A 163 3.15 12.86 -7.88
C GLN A 163 4.65 13.07 -8.13
N LYS A 164 5.05 14.24 -8.64
CA LYS A 164 6.47 14.60 -8.80
C LYS A 164 7.19 14.65 -7.45
N MET A 165 6.59 15.29 -6.45
CA MET A 165 7.13 15.35 -5.09
C MET A 165 7.31 13.96 -4.49
N MET A 166 6.34 13.05 -4.69
CA MET A 166 6.46 11.65 -4.27
C MET A 166 7.61 10.94 -4.98
N GLY A 167 7.87 11.24 -6.26
CA GLY A 167 9.02 10.71 -6.99
C GLY A 167 10.36 11.18 -6.43
N TYR A 168 10.49 12.49 -6.17
CA TYR A 168 11.69 13.03 -5.51
C TYR A 168 11.89 12.46 -4.11
N MET A 169 10.80 12.25 -3.37
CA MET A 169 10.85 11.60 -2.05
C MET A 169 11.43 10.18 -2.14
N MET A 170 11.08 9.40 -3.18
CA MET A 170 11.65 8.06 -3.35
C MET A 170 13.16 8.10 -3.66
N ILE A 171 13.62 9.09 -4.42
CA ILE A 171 15.06 9.30 -4.67
C ILE A 171 15.77 9.67 -3.37
N LEU A 172 15.20 10.58 -2.58
CA LEU A 172 15.73 10.95 -1.26
C LEU A 172 15.82 9.73 -0.34
N PHE A 173 14.78 8.89 -0.28
CA PHE A 173 14.85 7.63 0.47
C PHE A 173 15.96 6.73 -0.03
N GLY A 174 16.17 6.62 -1.35
CA GLY A 174 17.30 5.87 -1.92
C GLY A 174 18.67 6.36 -1.45
N VAL A 175 18.86 7.67 -1.33
CA VAL A 175 20.08 8.31 -0.82
C VAL A 175 20.26 7.99 0.68
N ILE A 176 19.20 8.11 1.47
CA ILE A 176 19.23 7.77 2.92
C ILE A 176 19.54 6.28 3.11
N PHE A 177 18.85 5.45 2.34
CA PHE A 177 18.97 4.01 2.36
C PHE A 177 20.36 3.55 1.89
N TYR A 178 21.09 4.36 1.13
CA TYR A 178 22.43 4.04 0.67
C TYR A 178 23.39 3.59 1.79
N THR A 179 23.26 4.16 2.98
CA THR A 179 24.12 3.85 4.14
C THR A 179 23.61 2.71 5.03
N PHE A 180 22.46 2.10 4.69
CA PHE A 180 21.87 1.02 5.48
C PHE A 180 22.48 -0.35 5.15
N ALA A 181 22.39 -1.27 6.11
CA ALA A 181 22.82 -2.65 5.98
C ALA A 181 22.17 -3.37 4.78
N ALA A 182 22.94 -4.18 4.07
CA ALA A 182 22.51 -4.92 2.90
C ALA A 182 21.38 -5.92 3.21
N GLY A 183 21.34 -6.49 4.42
CA GLY A 183 20.24 -7.36 4.87
C GLY A 183 18.90 -6.61 4.99
N PHE A 184 18.93 -5.36 5.47
CA PHE A 184 17.74 -4.51 5.53
C PHE A 184 17.26 -4.15 4.12
N MET A 185 18.20 -3.88 3.21
CA MET A 185 17.89 -3.64 1.80
C MET A 185 17.28 -4.84 1.10
N LEU A 186 17.84 -6.03 1.36
CA LEU A 186 17.32 -7.27 0.79
C LEU A 186 15.87 -7.50 1.21
N TYR A 187 15.55 -7.22 2.48
CA TYR A 187 14.18 -7.23 2.97
C TYR A 187 13.30 -6.20 2.23
N ILE A 188 13.74 -4.94 2.16
CA ILE A 188 12.95 -3.86 1.53
C ILE A 188 12.70 -4.18 0.05
N MET A 189 13.72 -4.61 -0.69
CA MET A 189 13.58 -4.97 -2.10
C MET A 189 12.63 -6.14 -2.30
N THR A 190 12.75 -7.18 -1.49
CA THR A 190 11.84 -8.33 -1.53
C THR A 190 10.40 -7.89 -1.24
N SER A 191 10.21 -7.06 -0.22
CA SER A 191 8.89 -6.53 0.15
C SER A 191 8.29 -5.63 -0.95
N ALA A 192 9.11 -4.78 -1.57
CA ALA A 192 8.71 -3.94 -2.69
C ALA A 192 8.31 -4.77 -3.91
N ALA A 193 9.11 -5.77 -4.29
CA ALA A 193 8.82 -6.68 -5.40
C ALA A 193 7.49 -7.43 -5.19
N LEU A 194 7.28 -8.02 -4.00
CA LEU A 194 6.01 -8.66 -3.64
C LEU A 194 4.84 -7.66 -3.65
N GLY A 195 5.06 -6.42 -3.23
CA GLY A 195 4.05 -5.37 -3.23
C GLY A 195 3.62 -4.96 -4.63
N ILE A 196 4.56 -4.89 -5.56
CA ILE A 196 4.31 -4.60 -6.98
C ILE A 196 3.55 -5.75 -7.62
N ALA A 197 3.94 -7.00 -7.35
CA ALA A 197 3.23 -8.19 -7.82
C ALA A 197 1.77 -8.18 -7.34
N GLU A 198 1.54 -7.94 -6.05
CA GLU A 198 0.20 -7.83 -5.48
C GLU A 198 -0.61 -6.68 -6.11
N SER A 199 0.02 -5.51 -6.30
CA SER A 199 -0.63 -4.37 -6.93
C SER A 199 -1.09 -4.67 -8.35
N LYS A 200 -0.30 -5.42 -9.14
CA LYS A 200 -0.68 -5.90 -10.48
C LYS A 200 -1.87 -6.86 -10.43
N ILE A 201 -1.86 -7.80 -9.49
CA ILE A 201 -2.97 -8.77 -9.30
C ILE A 201 -4.26 -8.03 -8.94
N ILE A 202 -4.20 -7.11 -7.98
CA ILE A 202 -5.36 -6.30 -7.56
C ILE A 202 -5.86 -5.43 -8.71
N LYS A 203 -4.97 -4.83 -9.51
CA LYS A 203 -5.35 -4.06 -10.70
C LYS A 203 -6.15 -4.90 -11.69
N ALA A 204 -5.67 -6.10 -11.98
CA ALA A 204 -6.33 -7.03 -12.90
C ALA A 204 -7.69 -7.49 -12.35
N GLN A 205 -7.77 -7.79 -11.05
CA GLN A 205 -9.03 -8.16 -10.39
C GLN A 205 -10.05 -7.03 -10.47
N LEU A 206 -9.64 -5.80 -10.18
CA LEU A 206 -10.54 -4.65 -10.21
C LEU A 206 -11.02 -4.34 -11.63
N ALA A 207 -10.15 -4.48 -12.64
CA ALA A 207 -10.54 -4.33 -14.04
C ALA A 207 -11.58 -5.38 -14.48
N ARG A 208 -11.48 -6.61 -13.99
CA ARG A 208 -12.49 -7.66 -14.23
C ARG A 208 -13.82 -7.35 -13.54
N GLU A 209 -13.77 -6.94 -12.27
CA GLU A 209 -14.96 -6.52 -11.51
C GLU A 209 -15.70 -5.37 -12.22
N ASP A 210 -14.98 -4.39 -12.78
CA ASP A 210 -15.59 -3.28 -13.53
C ASP A 210 -16.33 -3.75 -14.80
N LEU A 211 -15.76 -4.73 -15.51
CA LEU A 211 -16.38 -5.30 -16.73
C LEU A 211 -17.66 -6.07 -16.41
N GLU A 212 -17.67 -6.81 -15.30
CA GLU A 212 -18.82 -7.58 -14.84
C GLU A 212 -19.95 -6.70 -14.29
N THR A 213 -19.60 -5.56 -13.67
CA THR A 213 -20.57 -4.66 -13.02
C THR A 213 -20.97 -3.46 -13.88
N GLY A 214 -20.55 -3.41 -15.14
CA GLY A 214 -20.85 -2.30 -16.06
C GLY A 214 -20.25 -0.95 -15.64
N GLY A 215 -19.24 -0.95 -14.78
CA GLY A 215 -18.56 0.27 -14.29
C GLY A 215 -19.27 1.05 -13.18
N ASP A 216 -20.51 0.69 -12.82
CA ASP A 216 -21.34 1.38 -11.82
C ASP A 216 -21.47 0.61 -10.48
N GLY A 217 -21.47 -0.73 -10.51
CA GLY A 217 -21.64 -1.54 -9.29
C GLY A 217 -20.44 -1.47 -8.32
N ALA A 218 -19.23 -1.21 -8.82
CA ALA A 218 -18.03 -1.08 -7.99
C ALA A 218 -17.97 0.24 -7.19
N ASP A 219 -18.63 1.30 -7.69
CA ASP A 219 -18.73 2.60 -7.04
C ASP A 219 -19.83 2.61 -5.98
N ALA A 220 -20.94 1.89 -6.21
CA ALA A 220 -21.98 1.66 -5.21
C ALA A 220 -21.46 0.91 -3.96
N ALA A 221 -20.49 0.01 -4.14
CA ALA A 221 -19.83 -0.70 -3.02
C ALA A 221 -18.91 0.19 -2.17
N LEU A 222 -18.56 1.39 -2.64
CA LEU A 222 -17.86 2.43 -1.88
C LEU A 222 -18.81 3.23 -0.98
N ALA A 223 -20.06 3.42 -1.46
CA ALA A 223 -21.18 4.03 -0.75
C ALA A 223 -21.79 3.13 0.34
N ALA A 224 -21.57 1.82 0.25
CA ALA A 224 -21.90 0.91 1.34
C ALA A 224 -20.85 1.05 2.47
N PRO A 225 -21.25 1.40 3.70
CA PRO A 225 -20.33 1.36 4.83
C PRO A 225 -19.73 -0.04 4.91
N ALA A 226 -18.40 -0.12 5.04
CA ALA A 226 -17.73 -1.38 5.27
C ALA A 226 -18.44 -2.07 6.43
N PRO A 227 -18.98 -3.29 6.27
CA PRO A 227 -19.55 -3.99 7.41
C PRO A 227 -18.38 -4.32 8.34
N LEU A 228 -18.23 -3.48 9.36
CA LEU A 228 -17.46 -3.82 10.55
C LEU A 228 -18.12 -5.08 11.10
N TYR A 229 -17.45 -6.22 10.92
CA TYR A 229 -17.85 -7.52 11.44
C TYR A 229 -19.21 -8.05 10.93
N THR A 230 -19.20 -8.83 9.85
CA THR A 230 -20.26 -9.84 9.67
C THR A 230 -20.01 -10.95 10.70
N LYS A 231 -20.66 -10.86 11.86
CA LYS A 231 -20.79 -11.98 12.80
C LYS A 231 -21.45 -13.12 12.02
N LYS A 232 -20.68 -14.17 11.71
CA LYS A 232 -21.17 -15.38 11.05
C LYS A 232 -22.31 -15.95 11.91
N LYS A 233 -23.57 -15.77 11.50
CA LYS A 233 -24.72 -16.43 12.13
C LYS A 233 -24.49 -17.93 11.95
N SER A 234 -24.23 -18.62 13.05
CA SER A 234 -24.24 -20.08 13.12
C SER A 234 -25.62 -20.58 12.65
N PRO A 235 -25.71 -21.68 11.89
CA PRO A 235 -26.98 -22.12 11.30
C PRO A 235 -27.94 -22.52 12.43
N GLU A 236 -29.04 -21.78 12.52
CA GLU A 236 -30.19 -22.13 13.33
C GLU A 236 -30.76 -23.44 12.79
N LYS A 237 -30.55 -24.53 13.52
CA LYS A 237 -31.08 -25.85 13.16
C LYS A 237 -32.60 -25.77 13.20
N SER A 238 -33.20 -25.85 12.02
CA SER A 238 -34.61 -26.16 11.81
C SER A 238 -34.95 -27.50 12.47
N VAL A 239 -35.81 -27.50 13.49
CA VAL A 239 -36.50 -28.70 13.97
C VAL A 239 -38.00 -28.45 13.81
N VAL A 240 -38.50 -28.96 12.69
CA VAL A 240 -39.82 -29.51 12.32
C VAL A 240 -41.05 -29.19 13.20
N PRO A 241 -42.19 -28.76 12.61
CA PRO A 241 -43.46 -28.65 13.32
C PRO A 241 -44.12 -30.02 13.48
N SER A 242 -44.39 -30.43 14.73
CA SER A 242 -45.19 -31.63 15.03
C SER A 242 -46.64 -31.27 15.31
N SER A 243 -47.50 -32.02 14.64
CA SER A 243 -48.95 -31.93 14.49
C SER A 243 -49.79 -31.86 15.78
N ALA A 244 -50.85 -31.04 15.70
CA ALA A 244 -52.25 -31.33 16.06
C ALA A 244 -52.58 -32.18 17.31
N LYS A 245 -53.26 -31.56 18.28
CA LYS A 245 -54.48 -32.08 18.97
C LYS A 245 -55.02 -30.98 19.92
N LYS A 246 -56.16 -30.34 19.64
CA LYS A 246 -57.57 -30.74 19.89
C LYS A 246 -58.12 -30.20 21.24
N LYS A 247 -59.29 -29.54 21.16
CA LYS A 247 -60.31 -29.22 22.20
C LYS A 247 -59.98 -28.07 23.17
N LYS A 248 -60.71 -26.93 23.19
CA LYS A 248 -62.16 -26.68 23.46
C LYS A 248 -62.54 -26.78 24.95
N ARG A 249 -62.60 -25.62 25.64
CA ARG A 249 -63.56 -25.19 26.70
C ARG A 249 -63.01 -23.93 27.40
N ARG A 250 -63.68 -22.76 27.38
CA ARG A 250 -64.62 -22.26 28.42
C ARG A 250 -64.06 -22.54 29.83
N ARG A 251 -63.65 -21.56 30.62
CA ARG A 251 -64.34 -20.36 31.10
C ARG A 251 -63.29 -19.35 31.57
#